data_AF-S6UIY6-F1
#
_entry.id   AF-S6UIY6-F1
#
_cell.length_a   1.000
_cell.length_b   1.000
_cell.length_c   1.000
_cell.angle_alpha   90.00
_cell.angle_beta   90.00
_cell.angle_gamma   90.00
#
_symmetry.space_group_name_H-M   'P 1'
#
loop_
_entity.id
_entity.type
_entity.pdbx_description
1 polymer ?
#
loop_
_entity_poly.entity_id
_entity_poly.type
_entity_poly.pdbx_seq_one_letter_code
_entity_poly.pdbx_strand_id
1 'polypeptide(L)'
;YSGVAQSVPALGVQRICATGFELLRQAALQVGDGGQMALCVAAESMSRNPIAAYTHRDGFPLGGTVQFKDFLWEALYDPAPAVDMIATADNLAKCYGLSREAVDGYALLSHQRALESQASGRWSAEIVAVTNERFELAGYQPRGIELPRRVE
;
A
#
# COMPACT_ATOMS: atom_id res chain seq x y z
N TYR A 1 4.79 16.99 11.72
CA TYR A 1 5.92 16.81 10.78
C TYR A 1 5.58 17.14 9.33
N SER A 2 4.33 17.00 8.88
CA SER A 2 3.95 17.27 7.47
C SER A 2 3.99 18.75 7.04
N GLY A 3 4.19 19.70 7.96
CA GLY A 3 4.12 21.14 7.66
C GLY A 3 2.69 21.68 7.44
N VAL A 4 1.68 20.82 7.35
CA VAL A 4 0.27 21.21 7.22
C VAL A 4 -0.25 21.76 8.56
N ALA A 5 -1.01 22.85 8.51
CA ALA A 5 -1.57 23.49 9.69
C ALA A 5 -2.56 22.56 10.42
N GLN A 6 -2.55 22.57 11.76
CA GLN A 6 -3.38 21.67 12.58
C GLN A 6 -4.90 21.88 12.39
N SER A 7 -5.32 23.06 11.93
CA SER A 7 -6.71 23.37 11.63
C SER A 7 -7.21 22.75 10.32
N VAL A 8 -6.30 22.24 9.47
CA VAL A 8 -6.68 21.59 8.20
C VAL A 8 -7.17 20.17 8.53
N PRO A 9 -8.39 19.79 8.13
CA PRO A 9 -8.91 18.47 8.41
C PRO A 9 -8.15 17.38 7.63
N ALA A 10 -8.08 16.18 8.20
CA ALA A 10 -7.52 15.00 7.56
C ALA A 10 -8.53 13.85 7.61
N LEU A 11 -8.65 13.11 6.51
CA LEU A 11 -9.53 11.95 6.38
C LEU A 11 -8.72 10.73 5.95
N GLY A 12 -8.90 9.61 6.67
CA GLY A 12 -8.40 8.31 6.23
C GLY A 12 -9.40 7.63 5.31
N VAL A 13 -8.93 7.15 4.16
CA VAL A 13 -9.75 6.46 3.14
C VAL A 13 -9.12 5.11 2.84
N GLN A 14 -9.95 4.08 2.67
CA GLN A 14 -9.52 2.75 2.28
C GLN A 14 -10.46 2.19 1.22
N ARG A 15 -9.90 1.84 0.06
CA ARG A 15 -10.56 1.11 -1.03
C ARG A 15 -9.59 0.08 -1.64
N ILE A 16 -8.95 -0.71 -0.77
CA ILE A 16 -7.98 -1.77 -1.13
C ILE A 16 -6.98 -1.23 -2.18
N CYS A 17 -6.79 -1.93 -3.31
CA CYS A 17 -5.84 -1.56 -4.35
C CYS A 17 -6.19 -0.22 -5.04
N ALA A 18 -7.43 0.26 -4.92
CA ALA A 18 -7.92 1.47 -5.56
C ALA A 18 -7.91 2.71 -4.63
N THR A 19 -7.35 2.63 -3.42
CA THR A 19 -7.32 3.74 -2.46
C THR A 19 -6.76 5.03 -3.06
N GLY A 20 -5.67 4.97 -3.82
CA GLY A 20 -5.07 6.15 -4.46
C GLY A 20 -6.04 6.86 -5.42
N PHE A 21 -6.77 6.11 -6.24
CA PHE A 21 -7.78 6.68 -7.14
C PHE A 21 -9.01 7.21 -6.39
N GLU A 22 -9.43 6.54 -5.31
CA GLU A 22 -10.53 7.02 -4.48
C GLU A 22 -10.19 8.37 -3.85
N LEU A 23 -8.95 8.56 -3.38
CA LEU A 23 -8.50 9.85 -2.84
C LEU A 23 -8.64 10.97 -3.88
N LEU A 24 -8.17 10.74 -5.11
CA LEU A 24 -8.30 11.73 -6.20
C LEU A 24 -9.75 12.05 -6.51
N ARG A 25 -10.63 11.03 -6.54
CA ARG A 25 -12.07 11.22 -6.75
C ARG A 25 -12.69 12.06 -5.63
N GLN A 26 -12.40 11.74 -4.37
CA GLN A 26 -12.96 12.49 -3.23
C GLN A 26 -12.43 13.91 -3.16
N ALA A 27 -11.15 14.13 -3.44
CA ALA A 27 -10.56 15.46 -3.52
C ALA A 27 -11.22 16.31 -4.61
N ALA A 28 -11.47 15.75 -5.79
CA ALA A 28 -12.17 16.45 -6.86
C ALA A 28 -13.59 16.88 -6.44
N LEU A 29 -14.33 16.02 -5.73
CA LEU A 29 -15.65 16.36 -5.20
C LEU A 29 -15.57 17.49 -4.15
N GLN A 30 -14.65 17.38 -3.19
CA GLN A 30 -14.49 18.40 -2.14
C GLN A 30 -14.10 19.77 -2.71
N VAL A 31 -13.22 19.79 -3.73
CA VAL A 31 -12.88 21.02 -4.43
C VAL A 31 -14.08 21.56 -5.20
N GLY A 32 -14.86 20.68 -5.85
CA GLY A 32 -16.11 21.05 -6.52
C GLY A 32 -17.18 21.65 -5.59
N ASP A 33 -17.22 21.20 -4.33
CA ASP A 33 -18.14 21.69 -3.29
C ASP A 33 -17.63 22.94 -2.54
N GLY A 34 -16.58 23.60 -3.07
CA GLY A 34 -16.06 24.86 -2.54
C GLY A 34 -14.75 24.76 -1.74
N GLY A 35 -14.15 23.57 -1.66
CA GLY A 35 -12.78 23.41 -1.17
C GLY A 35 -11.76 24.07 -2.09
N GLN A 36 -10.73 24.71 -1.54
CA GLN A 36 -9.71 25.39 -2.34
C GLN A 36 -8.61 24.44 -2.84
N MET A 37 -8.20 23.50 -2.00
CA MET A 37 -7.10 22.58 -2.28
C MET A 37 -7.24 21.34 -1.38
N ALA A 38 -6.84 20.18 -1.91
CA ALA A 38 -6.75 18.95 -1.16
C ALA A 38 -5.37 18.30 -1.39
N LEU A 39 -4.71 17.90 -0.29
CA LEU A 39 -3.49 17.10 -0.34
C LEU A 39 -3.88 15.61 -0.33
N CYS A 40 -3.62 14.92 -1.44
CA CYS A 40 -3.87 13.48 -1.56
C CYS A 40 -2.57 12.72 -1.28
N VAL A 41 -2.58 11.85 -0.27
CA VAL A 41 -1.45 10.98 0.05
C VAL A 41 -1.95 9.55 0.19
N ALA A 42 -1.42 8.66 -0.64
CA ALA A 42 -1.55 7.22 -0.49
C ALA A 42 -0.17 6.65 -0.20
N ALA A 43 -0.08 5.79 0.81
CA ALA A 43 1.15 5.10 1.17
C ALA A 43 0.80 3.70 1.67
N GLU A 44 1.66 2.74 1.39
CA GLU A 44 1.50 1.36 1.82
C GLU A 44 2.88 0.77 2.16
N SER A 45 2.92 -0.10 3.16
CA SER A 45 4.15 -0.81 3.53
C SER A 45 3.83 -2.26 3.85
N MET A 46 3.72 -3.08 2.80
CA MET A 46 3.34 -4.48 2.93
C MET A 46 4.28 -5.25 3.87
N SER A 47 5.59 -5.00 3.78
CA SER A 47 6.61 -5.63 4.64
C SER A 47 6.49 -5.32 6.13
N ARG A 48 5.71 -4.29 6.51
CA ARG A 48 5.46 -3.92 7.92
C ARG A 48 4.13 -4.44 8.44
N ASN A 49 3.40 -5.24 7.67
CA ASN A 49 2.16 -5.84 8.16
C ASN A 49 2.45 -6.74 9.36
N PRO A 50 1.62 -6.67 10.41
CA PRO A 50 1.88 -7.40 11.64
C PRO A 50 1.53 -8.88 11.50
N ILE A 51 2.11 -9.67 12.39
CA ILE A 51 1.53 -10.96 12.76
C ILE A 51 0.53 -10.70 13.90
N ALA A 52 -0.70 -11.17 13.75
CA ALA A 52 -1.80 -10.86 14.66
C ALA A 52 -2.49 -12.12 15.20
N ALA A 53 -2.95 -12.05 16.44
CA ALA A 53 -3.82 -13.05 17.06
C ALA A 53 -5.27 -12.54 17.00
N TYR A 54 -6.12 -13.19 16.20
CA TYR A 54 -7.51 -12.77 16.02
C TYR A 54 -8.49 -13.42 17.01
N THR A 55 -8.07 -14.50 17.67
CA THR A 55 -8.94 -15.37 18.47
C THR A 55 -8.72 -15.25 19.98
N HIS A 56 -7.87 -14.32 20.42
CA HIS A 56 -7.40 -14.24 21.82
C HIS A 56 -7.69 -12.90 22.52
N ARG A 57 -8.62 -12.10 21.98
CA ARG A 57 -9.01 -10.81 22.61
C ARG A 57 -9.51 -10.99 24.04
N ASP A 58 -10.24 -12.07 24.30
CA ASP A 58 -10.81 -12.39 25.62
C ASP A 58 -9.88 -13.24 26.50
N GLY A 59 -8.63 -13.41 26.07
CA GLY A 59 -7.62 -14.24 26.74
C GLY A 59 -7.47 -15.63 26.12
N PHE A 60 -6.58 -16.42 26.71
CA PHE A 60 -6.30 -17.81 26.35
C PHE A 60 -6.07 -18.65 27.60
N PRO A 61 -6.44 -19.94 27.60
CA PRO A 61 -6.26 -20.80 28.77
C PRO A 61 -4.77 -21.03 29.07
N LEU A 62 -4.44 -21.25 30.35
CA LEU A 62 -3.08 -21.61 30.77
C LEU A 62 -2.64 -22.90 30.07
N GLY A 63 -1.50 -22.84 29.37
CA GLY A 63 -0.98 -23.96 28.56
C GLY A 63 -1.67 -24.15 27.21
N GLY A 64 -2.63 -23.28 26.85
CA GLY A 64 -3.28 -23.30 25.54
C GLY A 64 -2.40 -22.76 24.42
N THR A 65 -2.65 -23.23 23.19
CA THR A 65 -1.99 -22.71 21.99
C THR A 65 -2.47 -21.30 21.67
N VAL A 66 -1.54 -20.35 21.57
CA VAL A 66 -1.81 -19.02 21.01
C VAL A 66 -1.58 -19.08 19.51
N GLN A 67 -2.63 -18.74 18.76
CA GLN A 67 -2.60 -18.76 17.29
C GLN A 67 -2.28 -17.37 16.77
N PHE A 68 -1.28 -17.34 15.91
CA PHE A 68 -0.86 -16.14 15.20
C PHE A 68 -1.08 -16.34 13.71
N LYS A 69 -1.54 -15.28 13.06
CA LYS A 69 -1.80 -15.24 11.62
C LYS A 69 -1.05 -14.09 10.99
N ASP A 70 -0.65 -14.28 9.75
CA ASP A 70 -0.10 -13.21 8.92
C ASP A 70 -1.23 -12.27 8.47
N PHE A 71 -1.19 -11.01 8.92
CA PHE A 71 -2.20 -10.02 8.53
C PHE A 71 -2.23 -9.79 7.02
N LEU A 72 -1.07 -9.82 6.35
CA LEU A 72 -1.00 -9.61 4.92
C LEU A 72 -1.75 -10.69 4.15
N TRP A 73 -1.63 -11.94 4.60
CA TRP A 73 -2.33 -13.06 3.98
C TRP A 73 -3.85 -12.95 4.17
N GLU A 74 -4.29 -12.56 5.37
CA GLU A 74 -5.71 -12.32 5.63
C GLU A 74 -6.25 -11.14 4.80
N ALA A 75 -5.43 -10.10 4.54
CA ALA A 75 -5.82 -8.95 3.73
C ALA A 75 -5.94 -9.24 2.22
N LEU A 76 -5.32 -10.33 1.74
CA LEU A 76 -5.37 -10.78 0.34
C LEU A 76 -6.40 -11.89 0.09
N TYR A 77 -7.20 -12.20 1.10
CA TYR A 77 -8.25 -13.21 1.05
C TYR A 77 -9.62 -12.55 0.99
N ASP A 78 -10.44 -12.95 0.01
CA ASP A 78 -11.85 -12.56 -0.04
C ASP A 78 -12.70 -13.59 0.71
N PRO A 79 -13.25 -13.25 1.89
CA PRO A 79 -14.02 -14.18 2.70
C PRO A 79 -15.41 -14.48 2.12
N ALA A 80 -15.93 -13.67 1.18
CA ALA A 80 -17.27 -13.89 0.65
C ALA A 80 -17.35 -15.11 -0.31
N PRO A 81 -16.48 -15.24 -1.32
CA PRO A 81 -16.32 -16.43 -2.14
C PRO A 81 -15.28 -17.42 -1.59
N ALA A 82 -14.62 -17.09 -0.48
CA ALA A 82 -13.58 -17.91 0.14
C ALA A 82 -12.36 -18.19 -0.77
N VAL A 83 -11.90 -17.18 -1.54
CA VAL A 83 -10.75 -17.29 -2.44
C VAL A 83 -9.73 -16.18 -2.21
N ASP A 84 -8.45 -16.47 -2.45
CA ASP A 84 -7.42 -15.43 -2.49
C ASP A 84 -7.38 -14.69 -3.83
N MET A 85 -6.69 -13.55 -3.86
CA MET A 85 -6.58 -12.74 -5.07
C MET A 85 -5.89 -13.48 -6.24
N ILE A 86 -5.00 -14.43 -5.99
CA ILE A 86 -4.35 -15.22 -7.06
C ILE A 86 -5.36 -16.14 -7.73
N ALA A 87 -6.20 -16.82 -6.95
CA ALA A 87 -7.28 -17.65 -7.45
C ALA A 87 -8.29 -16.83 -8.29
N THR A 88 -8.53 -15.55 -7.95
CA THR A 88 -9.36 -14.69 -8.81
C THR A 88 -8.73 -14.46 -10.20
N ALA A 89 -7.41 -14.26 -10.25
CA ALA A 89 -6.68 -14.10 -11.52
C ALA A 89 -6.69 -15.40 -12.35
N ASP A 90 -6.50 -16.55 -11.70
CA ASP A 90 -6.59 -17.86 -12.35
C ASP A 90 -7.98 -18.13 -12.94
N ASN A 91 -9.04 -17.70 -12.24
CA ASN A 91 -10.41 -17.82 -12.75
C ASN A 91 -10.59 -17.00 -14.03
N LEU A 92 -10.06 -15.77 -14.08
CA LEU A 92 -10.07 -14.94 -15.28
C LEU A 92 -9.26 -15.61 -16.40
N ALA A 93 -8.07 -16.13 -16.11
CA ALA A 93 -7.24 -16.81 -17.10
C ALA A 93 -8.00 -17.98 -17.75
N LYS A 94 -8.72 -18.78 -16.95
CA LYS A 94 -9.58 -19.87 -17.46
C LYS A 94 -10.75 -19.34 -18.29
N CYS A 95 -11.46 -18.32 -17.79
CA CYS A 95 -12.63 -17.75 -18.49
C CYS A 95 -12.28 -17.16 -19.86
N TYR A 96 -11.10 -16.55 -19.99
CA TYR A 96 -10.65 -15.90 -21.22
C TYR A 96 -9.67 -16.75 -22.04
N GLY A 97 -9.37 -17.98 -21.62
CA GLY A 97 -8.46 -18.88 -22.33
C GLY A 97 -7.03 -18.35 -22.42
N LEU A 98 -6.54 -17.64 -21.39
CA LEU A 98 -5.18 -17.12 -21.35
C LEU A 98 -4.18 -18.26 -21.11
N SER A 99 -3.26 -18.46 -22.06
CA SER A 99 -2.20 -19.45 -21.91
C SER A 99 -1.10 -18.93 -20.97
N ARG A 100 -0.34 -19.86 -20.39
CA ARG A 100 0.80 -19.53 -19.55
C ARG A 100 1.83 -18.70 -20.32
N GLU A 101 2.08 -19.03 -21.58
CA GLU A 101 3.03 -18.36 -22.45
C GLU A 101 2.60 -16.92 -22.74
N ALA A 102 1.30 -16.67 -22.88
CA ALA A 102 0.77 -15.32 -23.07
C ALA A 102 0.95 -14.46 -21.81
N VAL A 103 0.68 -15.02 -20.63
CA VAL A 103 0.87 -14.33 -19.34
C VAL A 103 2.36 -14.05 -19.09
N ASP A 104 3.24 -15.03 -19.31
CA ASP A 104 4.68 -14.87 -19.17
C ASP A 104 5.25 -13.85 -20.17
N GLY A 105 4.77 -13.88 -21.41
CA GLY A 105 5.14 -12.92 -22.44
C GLY A 105 4.80 -11.48 -22.04
N TYR A 106 3.62 -11.26 -21.44
CA TYR A 106 3.23 -9.95 -20.92
C TYR A 106 4.10 -9.52 -19.72
N ALA A 107 4.38 -10.45 -18.79
CA ALA A 107 5.24 -10.17 -17.65
C ALA A 107 6.65 -9.74 -18.09
N LEU A 108 7.26 -10.48 -19.04
CA LEU A 108 8.55 -10.13 -19.63
C LEU A 108 8.53 -8.74 -20.26
N LEU A 109 7.52 -8.45 -21.08
CA LEU A 109 7.36 -7.14 -21.71
C LEU A 109 7.23 -6.01 -20.67
N SER A 110 6.46 -6.24 -19.60
CA SER A 110 6.31 -5.28 -18.50
C SER A 110 7.64 -5.00 -17.81
N HIS A 111 8.44 -6.04 -17.54
CA HIS A 111 9.77 -5.89 -16.95
C HIS A 111 10.73 -5.13 -17.86
N GLN A 112 10.76 -5.45 -19.16
CA GLN A 112 11.58 -4.75 -20.14
C GLN A 112 11.25 -3.25 -20.17
N ARG A 113 9.97 -2.90 -20.25
CA ARG A 113 9.51 -1.51 -20.24
C ARG A 113 9.88 -0.77 -18.96
N ALA A 114 9.79 -1.43 -17.80
CA ALA A 114 10.16 -0.84 -16.53
C ALA A 114 11.66 -0.48 -16.50
N LEU A 115 12.52 -1.41 -16.90
CA LEU A 115 13.97 -1.22 -16.95
C LEU A 115 14.36 -0.14 -17.96
N GLU A 116 13.79 -0.16 -19.17
CA GLU A 116 14.03 0.85 -20.19
C GLU A 116 13.60 2.26 -19.72
N SER A 117 12.44 2.37 -19.07
CA SER A 117 11.93 3.64 -18.55
C SER A 117 12.80 4.18 -17.42
N GLN A 118 13.33 3.30 -16.57
CA GLN A 118 14.27 3.69 -15.52
C GLN A 118 15.62 4.13 -16.11
N ALA A 119 16.19 3.37 -17.04
CA ALA A 119 17.47 3.68 -17.68
C ALA A 119 17.42 5.00 -18.48
N SER A 120 16.25 5.33 -19.06
CA SER A 120 16.04 6.59 -19.78
C SER A 120 15.72 7.78 -18.86
N GLY A 121 15.63 7.58 -17.54
CA GLY A 121 15.33 8.64 -16.58
C GLY A 121 13.90 9.17 -16.66
N ARG A 122 12.96 8.39 -17.22
CA ARG A 122 11.58 8.82 -17.46
C ARG A 122 10.82 9.21 -16.18
N TRP A 123 11.22 8.62 -15.06
CA TRP A 123 10.58 8.78 -13.75
C TRP A 123 11.27 9.80 -12.84
N SER A 124 12.36 10.42 -13.27
CA SER A 124 13.19 11.28 -12.40
C SER A 124 12.44 12.49 -11.85
N ALA A 125 11.38 12.94 -12.53
CA ALA A 125 10.53 14.04 -12.05
C ALA A 125 9.44 13.59 -11.05
N GLU A 126 9.15 12.29 -10.97
CA GLU A 126 8.04 11.74 -10.16
C GLU A 126 8.55 10.96 -8.93
N ILE A 127 9.82 10.52 -8.93
CA ILE A 127 10.42 9.78 -7.83
C ILE A 127 11.23 10.72 -6.94
N VAL A 128 10.86 10.78 -5.66
CA VAL A 128 11.67 11.41 -4.61
C VAL A 128 12.48 10.32 -3.91
N ALA A 129 13.80 10.52 -3.80
CA ALA A 129 14.67 9.59 -3.09
C ALA A 129 14.33 9.57 -1.59
N VAL A 130 14.20 8.36 -1.03
CA VAL A 130 14.07 8.18 0.41
C VAL A 130 15.47 8.09 0.98
N THR A 131 15.86 9.05 1.81
CA THR A 131 17.17 9.11 2.45
C THR A 131 17.06 9.01 3.96
N ASN A 132 18.20 8.90 4.65
CA ASN A 132 18.23 9.16 6.08
C ASN A 132 17.72 10.58 6.34
N GLU A 133 16.68 10.72 7.16
CA GLU A 133 16.05 12.01 7.41
C GLU A 133 15.56 12.08 8.86
N ARG A 134 15.67 13.27 9.46
CA ARG A 134 15.24 13.54 10.82
C ARG A 134 14.21 14.66 10.82
N PHE A 135 13.05 14.37 11.40
CA PHE A 135 11.93 15.28 11.52
C PHE A 135 11.81 15.76 12.97
N GLU A 136 11.97 17.07 13.17
CA GLU A 136 11.85 17.72 14.48
C GLU A 136 10.76 18.79 14.46
N LEU A 137 10.05 18.93 15.58
CA LEU A 137 9.02 19.95 15.76
C LEU A 137 8.95 20.32 17.24
N ALA A 138 8.91 21.61 17.54
CA ALA A 138 8.86 22.10 18.91
C ALA A 138 7.69 21.47 19.69
N GLY A 139 8.00 20.82 20.82
CA GLY A 139 7.02 20.11 21.65
C GLY A 139 6.68 18.68 21.22
N TYR A 140 7.32 18.13 20.19
CA TYR A 140 7.09 16.76 19.71
C TYR A 140 8.36 15.90 19.81
N GLN A 141 8.18 14.59 19.99
CA GLN A 141 9.26 13.60 20.02
C GLN A 141 9.87 13.40 18.63
N PRO A 142 11.18 13.67 18.40
CA PRO A 142 11.81 13.53 17.08
C PRO A 142 11.48 12.21 16.39
N ARG A 143 11.26 12.27 15.08
CA ARG A 143 11.04 11.11 14.22
C ARG A 143 12.09 11.09 13.12
N GLY A 144 12.25 9.97 12.44
CA GLY A 144 13.15 9.90 11.30
C GLY A 144 12.96 8.66 10.46
N ILE A 145 13.59 8.70 9.30
CA ILE A 145 13.82 7.54 8.43
C ILE A 145 15.29 7.19 8.59
N GLU A 146 15.56 5.94 8.93
CA GLU A 146 16.91 5.38 8.96
C GLU A 146 16.94 4.19 7.98
N LEU A 147 17.75 4.32 6.94
CA LEU A 147 17.94 3.29 5.94
C LEU A 147 18.82 2.16 6.49
N PRO A 148 18.59 0.91 6.07
CA PRO A 148 19.46 -0.21 6.41
C PRO A 148 20.91 0.06 5.97
N ARG A 149 21.88 -0.52 6.68
CA ARG A 149 23.30 -0.43 6.31
C ARG A 149 23.50 -0.92 4.87
N ARG A 150 24.25 -0.16 4.06
CA ARG A 150 24.58 -0.41 2.64
C ARG A 150 23.45 -0.11 1.63
N VAL A 151 22.42 0.63 2.04
CA VAL A 151 21.48 1.26 1.11
C VAL A 151 21.93 2.72 0.97
N GLU A 152 22.37 3.10 -0.24
CA GLU A 152 22.67 4.50 -0.61
C GLU A 152 21.41 5.22 -1.08
#